data_AF-A0A814X225-F1
#
_entry.id   AF-A0A814X225-F1
#
_cell.length_a   1.000
_cell.length_b   1.000
_cell.length_c   1.000
_cell.angle_alpha   90.00
_cell.angle_beta   90.00
_cell.angle_gamma   90.00
#
_symmetry.space_group_name_H-M   'P 1'
#
loop_
_entity.id
_entity.type
_entity.pdbx_description
1 polymer ?
#
loop_
_entity_poly.entity_id
_entity_poly.type
_entity_poly.pdbx_seq_one_letter_code
_entity_poly.pdbx_strand_id
1 'polypeptide(L)'
;MSKETSIISVRFLTTLKEYTGGEICCLEIIHFLLFTIGFYEEPFSSMLNVSNTDLVENLEYLSKQFNRYFPFSIFLFGMVGNILNCFVLSQPNLRMNPCAYLFLISSIANIISITCGLATRVLSGWHMDLAAQNGLICKCRAFVVFVSRTIAFWLIAYATIDRWFSSCILHQRRQMSSLKNSQRVTKIIFLASALLYCQMIYCYDVNITSAPLQCYGKNVVCRFLTDFTYATITVLSPLLIMCIFGLITISNIRHHYYERALKRKAFKVNPNNKTTFKFVSVQQRQRRRIDRYLRHVLFIQIVFLSILTVPQAIEKIYTTLTVNTKKSSLHMTIHKFIYNFVLLLTYLASGLPFYIYTLCGGSIFRNTLLHLLRKMMPNYN
;
A
#
# COMPACT_ATOMS: atom_id res chain seq x y z
N MET A 1 -18.46 15.18 18.84
CA MET A 1 -17.46 14.26 18.25
C MET A 1 -17.09 14.53 16.77
N SER A 2 -17.81 15.35 15.98
CA SER A 2 -17.40 15.62 14.57
C SER A 2 -16.46 16.82 14.37
N LYS A 3 -16.27 17.69 15.37
CA LYS A 3 -15.36 18.84 15.28
C LYS A 3 -13.88 18.47 15.55
N GLU A 4 -13.61 17.48 16.40
CA GLU A 4 -12.22 17.10 16.73
C GLU A 4 -11.54 16.25 15.64
N THR A 5 -12.30 15.40 14.93
CA THR A 5 -11.78 14.66 13.76
C THR A 5 -11.47 15.59 12.58
N SER A 6 -12.21 16.70 12.43
CA SER A 6 -11.92 17.72 11.43
C SER A 6 -10.62 18.49 11.73
N ILE A 7 -10.37 18.81 13.01
CA ILE A 7 -9.16 19.56 13.43
C ILE A 7 -7.88 18.72 13.26
N ILE A 8 -7.93 17.41 13.52
CA ILE A 8 -6.78 16.51 13.30
C ILE A 8 -6.46 16.38 11.80
N SER A 9 -7.49 16.30 10.94
CA SER A 9 -7.32 16.25 9.48
C SER A 9 -6.69 17.54 8.94
N VAL A 10 -7.14 18.72 9.38
CA VAL A 10 -6.62 20.01 8.93
C VAL A 10 -5.18 20.23 9.38
N ARG A 11 -4.81 19.82 10.60
CA ARG A 11 -3.43 19.94 11.12
C ARG A 11 -2.46 18.98 10.45
N PHE A 12 -2.92 17.77 10.10
CA PHE A 12 -2.17 16.82 9.30
C PHE A 12 -1.95 17.33 7.86
N LEU A 13 -2.98 17.92 7.25
CA LEU A 13 -2.92 18.50 5.90
C LEU A 13 -2.02 19.75 5.82
N THR A 14 -2.01 20.61 6.83
CA THR A 14 -1.09 21.77 6.89
C THR A 14 0.36 21.33 7.08
N THR A 15 0.62 20.33 7.93
CA THR A 15 1.95 19.73 8.10
C THR A 15 2.44 19.07 6.80
N LEU A 16 1.53 18.43 6.04
CA LEU A 16 1.82 17.88 4.71
C LEU A 16 2.15 18.98 3.70
N LYS A 17 1.39 20.08 3.66
CA LYS A 17 1.60 21.21 2.74
C LYS A 17 2.94 21.92 2.96
N GLU A 18 3.35 22.06 4.21
CA GLU A 18 4.65 22.63 4.59
C GLU A 18 5.83 21.69 4.24
N TYR A 19 5.58 20.37 4.20
CA TYR A 19 6.59 19.37 3.88
C TYR A 19 6.70 19.08 2.37
N THR A 20 5.63 19.28 1.59
CA THR A 20 5.58 19.01 0.13
C THR A 20 5.95 20.21 -0.74
N GLY A 21 6.27 21.37 -0.16
CA GLY A 21 6.65 22.55 -0.95
C GLY A 21 5.53 23.03 -1.90
N GLY A 22 4.26 22.81 -1.53
CA GLY A 22 3.11 23.28 -2.29
C GLY A 22 2.67 22.42 -3.48
N GLU A 23 3.21 21.20 -3.66
CA GLU A 23 2.76 20.33 -4.77
C GLU A 23 1.35 19.74 -4.52
N ILE A 24 0.46 19.99 -5.50
CA ILE A 24 -0.98 19.69 -5.60
C ILE A 24 -1.33 18.17 -5.53
N CYS A 25 -0.33 17.29 -5.44
CA CYS A 25 -0.47 15.85 -5.63
C CYS A 25 -1.42 15.12 -4.67
N CYS A 26 -1.50 15.51 -3.39
CA CYS A 26 -2.45 14.85 -2.48
C CYS A 26 -3.90 15.14 -2.89
N LEU A 27 -4.19 16.35 -3.39
CA LEU A 27 -5.55 16.73 -3.77
C LEU A 27 -5.96 16.01 -5.06
N GLU A 28 -5.07 15.89 -6.05
CA GLU A 28 -5.33 15.15 -7.29
C GLU A 28 -5.48 13.64 -7.06
N ILE A 29 -4.70 13.03 -6.16
CA ILE A 29 -4.90 11.62 -5.81
C ILE A 29 -6.18 11.44 -5.03
N ILE A 30 -6.53 12.34 -4.11
CA ILE A 30 -7.83 12.30 -3.42
C ILE A 30 -8.96 12.50 -4.43
N HIS A 31 -8.83 13.42 -5.39
CA HIS A 31 -9.83 13.65 -6.43
C HIS A 31 -9.94 12.46 -7.38
N PHE A 32 -8.82 11.84 -7.76
CA PHE A 32 -8.80 10.58 -8.51
C PHE A 32 -9.46 9.45 -7.70
N LEU A 33 -9.15 9.32 -6.40
CA LEU A 33 -9.79 8.35 -5.52
C LEU A 33 -11.29 8.61 -5.41
N LEU A 34 -11.73 9.85 -5.21
CA LEU A 34 -13.15 10.25 -5.17
C LEU A 34 -13.86 10.00 -6.51
N PHE A 35 -13.18 10.30 -7.63
CA PHE A 35 -13.66 10.03 -8.99
C PHE A 35 -13.77 8.53 -9.28
N THR A 36 -12.78 7.73 -8.84
CA THR A 36 -12.81 6.26 -8.99
C THR A 36 -13.82 5.61 -8.06
N ILE A 37 -14.05 6.19 -6.87
CA ILE A 37 -15.10 5.76 -5.93
C ILE A 37 -16.50 6.10 -6.48
N GLY A 38 -16.61 6.90 -7.55
CA GLY A 38 -17.90 7.17 -8.18
C GLY A 38 -18.85 7.94 -7.27
N PHE A 39 -18.33 8.80 -6.39
CA PHE A 39 -19.17 9.78 -5.69
C PHE A 39 -19.63 10.84 -6.71
N TYR A 40 -20.65 10.48 -7.49
CA TYR A 40 -21.60 11.47 -7.97
C TYR A 40 -22.41 11.90 -6.74
N GLU A 41 -22.33 13.19 -6.40
CA GLU A 41 -23.26 13.84 -5.47
C GLU A 41 -24.68 13.75 -6.03
N GLU A 42 -25.37 12.65 -5.76
CA GLU A 42 -26.83 12.57 -5.76
C GLU A 42 -27.28 12.45 -4.28
N PRO A 43 -28.39 13.09 -3.89
CA PRO A 43 -28.60 13.53 -2.53
C PRO A 43 -28.96 12.36 -1.60
N PHE A 44 -28.00 11.95 -0.77
CA PHE A 44 -28.14 11.02 0.37
C PHE A 44 -29.18 11.49 1.42
N SER A 45 -29.74 12.70 1.25
CA SER A 45 -30.76 13.32 2.11
C SER A 45 -32.16 12.67 1.99
N SER A 46 -32.46 11.97 0.90
CA SER A 46 -33.80 11.38 0.67
C SER A 46 -34.03 10.01 1.34
N MET A 47 -33.02 9.41 1.98
CA MET A 47 -33.09 8.06 2.57
C MET A 47 -33.70 7.97 3.98
N LEU A 48 -34.14 9.08 4.59
CA LEU A 48 -34.52 9.12 6.01
C LEU A 48 -35.97 8.68 6.34
N ASN A 49 -36.80 8.30 5.36
CA ASN A 49 -38.18 7.81 5.57
C ASN A 49 -38.47 6.49 4.82
N VAL A 50 -37.48 5.60 4.73
CA VAL A 50 -37.56 4.35 3.97
C VAL A 50 -37.79 3.17 4.93
N SER A 51 -38.68 2.24 4.57
CA SER A 51 -38.91 1.04 5.38
C SER A 51 -37.64 0.19 5.46
N ASN A 52 -37.46 -0.58 6.55
CA ASN A 52 -36.26 -1.42 6.70
C ASN A 52 -36.07 -2.43 5.56
N THR A 53 -37.15 -2.86 4.90
CA THR A 53 -37.11 -3.79 3.76
C THR A 53 -36.57 -3.11 2.51
N ASP A 54 -37.07 -1.92 2.19
CA ASP A 54 -36.63 -1.16 1.02
C ASP A 54 -35.16 -0.73 1.15
N LEU A 55 -34.72 -0.41 2.39
CA LEU A 55 -33.31 -0.09 2.66
C LEU A 55 -32.40 -1.31 2.43
N VAL A 56 -32.83 -2.50 2.83
CA VAL A 56 -32.09 -3.74 2.58
C VAL A 56 -31.96 -4.01 1.10
N GLU A 57 -33.04 -3.90 0.33
CA GLU A 57 -33.04 -4.15 -1.11
C GLU A 57 -32.14 -3.16 -1.86
N ASN A 58 -32.22 -1.87 -1.51
CA ASN A 58 -31.36 -0.82 -2.06
C ASN A 58 -29.87 -1.08 -1.75
N LEU A 59 -29.54 -1.45 -0.51
CA LEU A 59 -28.16 -1.77 -0.13
C LEU A 59 -27.63 -3.01 -0.85
N GLU A 60 -28.46 -4.03 -1.05
CA GLU A 60 -28.08 -5.21 -1.82
C GLU A 60 -27.84 -4.88 -3.28
N TYR A 61 -28.70 -4.07 -3.89
CA TYR A 61 -28.51 -3.59 -5.25
C TYR A 61 -27.21 -2.79 -5.40
N LEU A 62 -26.98 -1.82 -4.51
CA LEU A 62 -25.75 -1.02 -4.49
C LEU A 62 -24.50 -1.90 -4.29
N SER A 63 -24.56 -2.85 -3.36
CA SER A 63 -23.47 -3.81 -3.13
C SER A 63 -23.17 -4.65 -4.37
N LYS A 64 -24.19 -5.09 -5.12
CA LYS A 64 -24.01 -5.83 -6.38
C LYS A 64 -23.33 -4.97 -7.45
N GLN A 65 -23.80 -3.74 -7.68
CA GLN A 65 -23.19 -2.83 -8.67
C GLN A 65 -21.75 -2.47 -8.29
N PHE A 66 -21.53 -2.18 -7.01
CA PHE A 66 -20.21 -1.84 -6.48
C PHE A 66 -19.22 -2.99 -6.67
N ASN A 67 -19.59 -4.22 -6.30
CA ASN A 67 -18.76 -5.41 -6.48
C ASN A 67 -18.56 -5.81 -7.96
N ARG A 68 -19.38 -5.31 -8.89
CA ARG A 68 -19.22 -5.55 -10.32
C ARG A 68 -18.20 -4.62 -10.95
N TYR A 69 -18.32 -3.30 -10.74
CA TYR A 69 -17.52 -2.32 -11.46
C TYR A 69 -16.26 -1.88 -10.73
N PHE A 70 -16.32 -1.67 -9.42
CA PHE A 70 -15.18 -1.13 -8.68
C PHE A 70 -13.96 -2.08 -8.64
N PRO A 71 -14.12 -3.41 -8.42
CA PRO A 71 -13.02 -4.36 -8.54
C PRO A 71 -12.37 -4.39 -9.91
N PHE A 72 -13.16 -4.23 -10.98
CA PHE A 72 -12.65 -4.22 -12.35
C PHE A 72 -11.75 -3.00 -12.60
N SER A 73 -12.18 -1.81 -12.17
CA SER A 73 -11.36 -0.60 -12.25
C SER A 73 -10.06 -0.75 -11.47
N ILE A 74 -10.12 -1.25 -10.23
CA ILE A 74 -8.92 -1.49 -9.41
C ILE A 74 -8.00 -2.51 -10.07
N PHE A 75 -8.55 -3.57 -10.68
CA PHE A 75 -7.77 -4.57 -11.38
C PHE A 75 -7.02 -3.97 -12.56
N LEU A 76 -7.70 -3.23 -13.44
CA LEU A 76 -7.09 -2.61 -14.61
C LEU A 76 -5.97 -1.64 -14.22
N PHE A 77 -6.28 -0.65 -13.38
CA PHE A 77 -5.29 0.35 -12.96
C PHE A 77 -4.19 -0.26 -12.09
N GLY A 78 -4.52 -1.21 -11.22
CA GLY A 78 -3.56 -1.89 -10.37
C GLY A 78 -2.57 -2.74 -11.15
N MET A 79 -3.02 -3.46 -12.18
CA MET A 79 -2.15 -4.25 -13.07
C MET A 79 -1.23 -3.35 -13.88
N VAL A 80 -1.78 -2.35 -14.57
CA VAL A 80 -0.99 -1.38 -15.37
C VAL A 80 0.05 -0.69 -14.49
N GLY A 81 -0.37 -0.18 -13.33
CA GLY A 81 0.52 0.51 -12.40
C GLY A 81 1.68 -0.38 -11.96
N ASN A 82 1.40 -1.57 -11.41
CA ASN A 82 2.48 -2.43 -10.92
C ASN A 82 3.40 -2.95 -12.04
N ILE A 83 2.88 -3.22 -13.24
CA ILE A 83 3.71 -3.61 -14.40
C ILE A 83 4.67 -2.47 -14.78
N LEU A 84 4.15 -1.25 -14.92
CA LEU A 84 5.00 -0.08 -15.21
C LEU A 84 6.01 0.18 -14.10
N ASN A 85 5.63 -0.05 -12.83
CA ASN A 85 6.57 0.05 -11.71
C ASN A 85 7.71 -0.97 -11.82
N CYS A 86 7.38 -2.20 -12.20
CA CYS A 86 8.36 -3.24 -12.45
C CYS A 86 9.33 -2.83 -13.57
N PHE A 87 8.85 -2.29 -14.68
CA PHE A 87 9.71 -1.82 -15.78
C PHE A 87 10.64 -0.68 -15.35
N VAL A 88 10.11 0.33 -14.65
CA VAL A 88 10.91 1.48 -14.22
C VAL A 88 11.94 1.08 -13.16
N LEU A 89 11.55 0.32 -12.15
CA LEU A 89 12.45 -0.08 -11.06
C LEU A 89 13.47 -1.15 -11.47
N SER A 90 13.20 -1.90 -12.55
CA SER A 90 14.15 -2.87 -13.10
C SER A 90 15.33 -2.23 -13.84
N GLN A 91 15.31 -0.91 -14.06
CA GLN A 91 16.41 -0.24 -14.74
C GLN A 91 17.74 -0.37 -13.97
N PRO A 92 18.88 -0.56 -14.67
CA PRO A 92 20.18 -0.80 -14.04
C PRO A 92 20.58 0.25 -13.00
N ASN A 93 20.25 1.52 -13.25
CA ASN A 93 20.58 2.63 -12.36
C ASN A 93 19.77 2.63 -11.05
N LEU A 94 18.57 2.05 -11.06
CA LEU A 94 17.68 2.01 -9.90
C LEU A 94 17.81 0.69 -9.13
N ARG A 95 17.88 -0.46 -9.81
CA ARG A 95 17.93 -1.78 -9.17
C ARG A 95 19.13 -2.02 -8.24
N MET A 96 20.21 -1.24 -8.41
CA MET A 96 21.37 -1.29 -7.51
C MET A 96 21.10 -0.61 -6.16
N ASN A 97 20.03 0.18 -6.04
CA ASN A 97 19.61 0.77 -4.77
C ASN A 97 18.80 -0.25 -3.96
N PRO A 98 19.18 -0.57 -2.72
CA PRO A 98 18.48 -1.55 -1.88
C PRO A 98 16.98 -1.28 -1.74
N CYS A 99 16.58 -0.01 -1.59
CA CYS A 99 15.18 0.39 -1.43
C CYS A 99 14.38 0.23 -2.74
N ALA A 100 14.94 0.61 -3.89
CA ALA A 100 14.30 0.41 -5.18
C ALA A 100 14.12 -1.09 -5.51
N TYR A 101 15.09 -1.92 -5.12
CA TYR A 101 14.96 -3.39 -5.21
C TYR A 101 13.77 -3.89 -4.37
N LEU A 102 13.61 -3.43 -3.13
CA LEU A 102 12.48 -3.84 -2.28
C LEU A 102 11.13 -3.40 -2.87
N PHE A 103 11.05 -2.20 -3.46
CA PHE A 103 9.85 -1.72 -4.16
C PHE A 103 9.51 -2.55 -5.40
N LEU A 104 10.53 -3.00 -6.14
CA LEU A 104 10.35 -3.88 -7.29
C LEU A 104 9.72 -5.22 -6.85
N ILE A 105 10.30 -5.87 -5.84
CA ILE A 105 9.78 -7.15 -5.35
C ILE A 105 8.38 -6.98 -4.72
N SER A 106 8.12 -5.87 -4.02
CA SER A 106 6.81 -5.53 -3.49
C SER A 106 5.76 -5.37 -4.61
N SER A 107 6.14 -4.76 -5.75
CA SER A 107 5.27 -4.61 -6.92
C SER A 107 4.91 -5.96 -7.54
N ILE A 108 5.87 -6.89 -7.63
CA ILE A 108 5.62 -8.27 -8.09
C ILE A 108 4.64 -8.98 -7.14
N ALA A 109 4.84 -8.85 -5.83
CA ALA A 109 3.93 -9.43 -4.83
C ALA A 109 2.52 -8.82 -4.93
N ASN A 110 2.40 -7.52 -5.20
CA ASN A 110 1.11 -6.87 -5.45
C ASN A 110 0.43 -7.39 -6.73
N ILE A 111 1.17 -7.65 -7.81
CA ILE A 111 0.61 -8.28 -9.03
C ILE A 111 0.02 -9.65 -8.70
N ILE A 112 0.73 -10.47 -7.92
CA ILE A 112 0.24 -11.79 -7.50
C ILE A 112 -1.04 -11.64 -6.66
N SER A 113 -1.05 -10.74 -5.67
CA SER A 113 -2.21 -10.46 -4.82
C SER A 113 -3.43 -10.02 -5.64
N ILE A 114 -3.26 -9.09 -6.58
CA ILE A 114 -4.33 -8.57 -7.44
C ILE A 114 -4.82 -9.66 -8.39
N THR A 115 -3.91 -10.38 -9.05
CA THR A 115 -4.28 -11.43 -10.01
C THR A 115 -5.01 -12.58 -9.34
N CYS A 116 -4.48 -13.15 -8.26
CA CYS A 116 -5.11 -14.29 -7.59
C CYS A 116 -6.36 -13.88 -6.78
N GLY A 117 -6.31 -12.69 -6.16
CA GLY A 117 -7.34 -12.26 -5.22
C GLY A 117 -8.49 -11.46 -5.84
N LEU A 118 -8.17 -10.51 -6.71
CA LEU A 118 -9.14 -9.58 -7.28
C LEU A 118 -9.77 -10.13 -8.57
N ALA A 119 -9.02 -10.82 -9.43
CA ALA A 119 -9.58 -11.37 -10.67
C ALA A 119 -10.73 -12.35 -10.39
N THR A 120 -10.56 -13.24 -9.41
CA THR A 120 -11.62 -14.15 -8.94
C THR A 120 -12.84 -13.42 -8.36
N ARG A 121 -12.66 -12.20 -7.82
CA ARG A 121 -13.74 -11.34 -7.34
C ARG A 121 -14.47 -10.63 -8.48
N VAL A 122 -13.73 -10.17 -9.49
CA VAL A 122 -14.32 -9.63 -10.71
C VAL A 122 -15.25 -10.67 -11.34
N LEU A 123 -14.80 -11.93 -11.45
CA LEU A 123 -15.64 -13.03 -11.96
C LEU A 123 -16.87 -13.30 -11.09
N SER A 124 -16.73 -13.24 -9.76
CA SER A 124 -17.85 -13.38 -8.81
C SER A 124 -18.94 -12.33 -9.02
N GLY A 125 -18.58 -11.08 -9.41
CA GLY A 125 -19.54 -10.02 -9.76
C GLY A 125 -20.42 -10.31 -10.99
N TRP A 126 -20.06 -11.33 -11.77
CA TRP A 126 -20.78 -11.85 -12.94
C TRP A 126 -21.31 -13.28 -12.72
N HIS A 127 -21.57 -13.64 -11.46
CA HIS A 127 -22.10 -14.95 -11.05
C HIS A 127 -21.18 -16.14 -11.31
N MET A 128 -19.89 -15.91 -11.55
CA MET A 128 -18.87 -16.94 -11.72
C MET A 128 -17.89 -16.95 -10.55
N ASP A 129 -18.33 -17.41 -9.37
CA ASP A 129 -17.45 -17.54 -8.20
C ASP A 129 -16.82 -18.93 -8.10
N LEU A 130 -15.73 -19.12 -8.84
CA LEU A 130 -14.90 -20.34 -8.80
C LEU A 130 -14.43 -20.68 -7.39
N ALA A 131 -14.19 -19.68 -6.53
CA ALA A 131 -13.74 -19.89 -5.17
C ALA A 131 -14.87 -20.26 -4.22
N ALA A 132 -16.14 -20.00 -4.57
CA ALA A 132 -17.29 -20.49 -3.81
C ALA A 132 -17.63 -21.95 -4.16
N GLN A 133 -17.36 -22.37 -5.39
CA GLN A 133 -17.72 -23.71 -5.87
C GLN A 133 -16.65 -24.76 -5.55
N ASN A 134 -15.37 -24.37 -5.47
CA ASN A 134 -14.27 -25.31 -5.30
C ASN A 134 -13.43 -24.99 -4.05
N GLY A 135 -13.44 -25.92 -3.08
CA GLY A 135 -12.69 -25.80 -1.82
C GLY A 135 -11.19 -25.67 -2.00
N LEU A 136 -10.59 -26.33 -3.00
CA LEU A 136 -9.16 -26.19 -3.30
C LEU A 136 -8.84 -24.77 -3.78
N ILE A 137 -9.65 -24.24 -4.70
CA ILE A 137 -9.48 -22.87 -5.20
C ILE A 137 -9.66 -21.86 -4.06
N CYS A 138 -10.66 -22.03 -3.19
CA CYS A 138 -10.86 -21.20 -2.00
C CYS A 138 -9.60 -21.14 -1.11
N LYS A 139 -9.05 -22.31 -0.76
CA LYS A 139 -7.87 -22.45 0.12
C LYS A 139 -6.61 -21.87 -0.53
N CYS A 140 -6.31 -22.25 -1.77
CA CYS A 140 -5.14 -21.76 -2.51
C CYS A 140 -5.21 -20.25 -2.73
N ARG A 141 -6.39 -19.73 -3.11
CA ARG A 141 -6.61 -18.29 -3.26
C ARG A 141 -6.34 -17.56 -1.96
N ALA A 142 -6.93 -18.00 -0.86
CA ALA A 142 -6.72 -17.38 0.45
C ALA A 142 -5.22 -17.37 0.79
N PHE A 143 -4.57 -18.53 0.76
CA PHE A 143 -3.14 -18.67 1.03
C PHE A 143 -2.30 -17.70 0.20
N VAL A 144 -2.43 -17.71 -1.13
CA VAL A 144 -1.63 -16.87 -2.03
C VAL A 144 -1.87 -15.38 -1.77
N VAL A 145 -3.12 -14.96 -1.57
CA VAL A 145 -3.46 -13.55 -1.33
C VAL A 145 -2.89 -13.05 0.00
N PHE A 146 -3.05 -13.81 1.08
CA PHE A 146 -2.51 -13.42 2.38
C PHE A 146 -0.98 -13.39 2.35
N VAL A 147 -0.33 -14.43 1.85
CA VAL A 147 1.13 -14.50 1.74
C VAL A 147 1.69 -13.34 0.91
N SER A 148 1.15 -13.10 -0.29
CA SER A 148 1.64 -12.04 -1.18
C SER A 148 1.44 -10.64 -0.61
N ARG A 149 0.32 -10.35 0.05
CA ARG A 149 0.08 -9.07 0.74
C ARG A 149 1.06 -8.86 1.89
N THR A 150 1.27 -9.88 2.71
CA THR A 150 2.22 -9.82 3.83
C THR A 150 3.63 -9.56 3.33
N ILE A 151 4.06 -10.26 2.29
CA ILE A 151 5.35 -9.99 1.64
C ILE A 151 5.42 -8.54 1.18
N ALA A 152 4.41 -8.05 0.46
CA ALA A 152 4.41 -6.68 -0.04
C ALA A 152 4.58 -5.65 1.09
N PHE A 153 3.85 -5.79 2.20
CA PHE A 153 3.87 -4.82 3.31
C PHE A 153 5.17 -4.89 4.10
N TRP A 154 5.66 -6.10 4.40
CA TRP A 154 6.92 -6.28 5.12
C TRP A 154 8.13 -5.83 4.31
N LEU A 155 8.09 -5.91 2.98
CA LEU A 155 9.13 -5.33 2.12
C LEU A 155 9.16 -3.80 2.20
N ILE A 156 8.00 -3.13 2.25
CA ILE A 156 7.95 -1.67 2.46
C ILE A 156 8.41 -1.31 3.87
N ALA A 157 7.99 -2.08 4.89
CA ALA A 157 8.49 -1.91 6.25
C ALA A 157 10.01 -2.04 6.31
N TYR A 158 10.60 -3.05 5.68
CA TYR A 158 12.04 -3.19 5.61
C TYR A 158 12.70 -2.08 4.77
N ALA A 159 12.04 -1.55 3.74
CA ALA A 159 12.53 -0.39 3.01
C ALA A 159 12.63 0.85 3.93
N THR A 160 11.73 1.03 4.89
CA THR A 160 11.87 2.11 5.90
C THR A 160 13.05 1.89 6.84
N ILE A 161 13.30 0.65 7.26
CA ILE A 161 14.47 0.27 8.07
C ILE A 161 15.76 0.51 7.28
N ASP A 162 15.81 0.13 6.00
CA ASP A 162 16.94 0.38 5.10
C ASP A 162 17.23 1.89 4.97
N ARG A 163 16.18 2.71 4.82
CA ARG A 163 16.32 4.17 4.79
C ARG A 163 16.82 4.72 6.12
N TRP A 164 16.41 4.14 7.24
CA TRP A 164 16.95 4.48 8.56
C TRP A 164 18.44 4.17 8.66
N PHE A 165 18.88 2.96 8.29
CA PHE A 165 20.31 2.61 8.25
C PHE A 165 21.11 3.59 7.39
N SER A 166 20.62 3.90 6.19
CA SER A 166 21.21 4.90 5.30
C SER A 166 21.31 6.30 5.92
N SER A 167 20.39 6.67 6.83
CA SER A 167 20.36 7.96 7.51
C SER A 167 21.30 8.05 8.71
N CYS A 168 21.78 6.92 9.25
CA CYS A 168 22.62 6.92 10.45
C CYS A 168 23.99 7.58 10.22
N ILE A 169 24.52 8.20 11.28
CA ILE A 169 25.86 8.82 11.31
C ILE A 169 26.94 7.74 11.31
N LEU A 170 26.74 6.69 12.12
CA LEU A 170 27.69 5.60 12.31
C LEU A 170 27.88 4.81 11.01
N HIS A 171 29.13 4.75 10.53
CA HIS A 171 29.49 4.10 9.28
C HIS A 171 29.09 2.61 9.24
N GLN A 172 29.31 1.88 10.34
CA GLN A 172 28.94 0.47 10.46
C GLN A 172 27.44 0.25 10.23
N ARG A 173 26.58 1.08 10.83
CA ARG A 173 25.11 0.99 10.65
C ARG A 173 24.70 1.35 9.23
N ARG A 174 25.37 2.32 8.61
CA ARG A 174 25.11 2.69 7.21
C ARG A 174 25.45 1.56 6.23
N GLN A 175 26.51 0.80 6.49
CA GLN A 175 26.90 -0.35 5.67
C GLN A 175 25.85 -1.48 5.69
N MET A 176 24.97 -1.53 6.69
CA MET A 176 23.87 -2.50 6.72
C MET A 176 22.84 -2.27 5.61
N SER A 177 22.73 -1.04 5.11
CA SER A 177 21.96 -0.69 3.91
C SER A 177 22.73 -1.15 2.68
N SER A 178 22.61 -2.43 2.36
CA SER A 178 23.28 -3.07 1.22
C SER A 178 22.34 -4.00 0.48
N LEU A 179 22.54 -4.13 -0.83
CA LEU A 179 21.69 -4.96 -1.67
C LEU A 179 21.71 -6.44 -1.25
N LYS A 180 22.88 -6.92 -0.79
CA LYS A 180 23.04 -8.28 -0.26
C LYS A 180 22.16 -8.52 0.96
N ASN A 181 22.08 -7.54 1.87
CA ASN A 181 21.23 -7.63 3.05
C ASN A 181 19.75 -7.62 2.67
N SER A 182 19.34 -6.71 1.77
CA SER A 182 17.96 -6.67 1.27
C SER A 182 17.53 -7.96 0.60
N GLN A 183 18.40 -8.61 -0.17
CA GLN A 183 18.13 -9.92 -0.77
C GLN A 183 17.95 -11.02 0.28
N ARG A 184 18.81 -11.06 1.31
CA ARG A 184 18.71 -12.02 2.42
C ARG A 184 17.40 -11.83 3.19
N VAL A 185 17.09 -10.59 3.58
CA VAL A 185 15.85 -10.28 4.31
C VAL A 185 14.61 -10.56 3.46
N THR A 186 14.66 -10.28 2.15
CA THR A 186 13.57 -10.67 1.24
C THR A 186 13.29 -12.17 1.33
N LYS A 187 14.30 -13.03 1.22
CA LYS A 187 14.11 -14.49 1.33
C LYS A 187 13.51 -14.90 2.68
N ILE A 188 13.95 -14.27 3.77
CA ILE A 188 13.40 -14.50 5.11
C ILE A 188 11.93 -14.11 5.17
N ILE A 189 11.55 -12.93 4.64
CA ILE A 189 10.15 -12.47 4.59
C ILE A 189 9.29 -13.45 3.80
N PHE A 190 9.75 -13.94 2.65
CA PHE A 190 9.01 -14.92 1.85
C PHE A 190 8.76 -16.22 2.64
N LEU A 191 9.80 -16.80 3.23
CA LEU A 191 9.68 -18.06 3.98
C LEU A 191 8.81 -17.89 5.24
N ALA A 192 9.04 -16.82 5.99
CA ALA A 192 8.26 -16.51 7.19
C ALA A 192 6.78 -16.25 6.85
N SER A 193 6.49 -15.53 5.76
CA SER A 193 5.11 -15.28 5.33
C SER A 193 4.41 -16.56 4.88
N ALA A 194 5.10 -17.43 4.13
CA ALA A 194 4.55 -18.72 3.72
C ALA A 194 4.21 -19.59 4.93
N LEU A 195 5.15 -19.74 5.87
CA LEU A 195 4.95 -20.52 7.10
C LEU A 195 3.82 -19.94 7.96
N LEU A 196 3.80 -18.61 8.15
CA LEU A 196 2.81 -17.90 8.95
C LEU A 196 1.39 -18.06 8.41
N TYR A 197 1.21 -18.41 7.14
CA TYR A 197 -0.11 -18.55 6.53
C TYR A 197 -0.43 -19.97 6.05
N CYS A 198 0.44 -20.96 6.33
CA CYS A 198 0.16 -22.37 6.03
C CYS A 198 -1.19 -22.83 6.62
N GLN A 199 -1.58 -22.32 7.79
CA GLN A 199 -2.87 -22.63 8.40
C GLN A 199 -4.07 -22.24 7.55
N MET A 200 -3.94 -21.30 6.60
CA MET A 200 -5.04 -20.91 5.70
C MET A 200 -5.54 -22.08 4.86
N ILE A 201 -4.66 -23.02 4.50
CA ILE A 201 -5.00 -24.24 3.74
C ILE A 201 -5.96 -25.12 4.54
N TYR A 202 -5.84 -25.13 5.86
CA TYR A 202 -6.72 -25.89 6.75
C TYR A 202 -7.96 -25.10 7.21
N CYS A 203 -7.79 -23.81 7.46
CA CYS A 203 -8.78 -22.96 8.12
C CYS A 203 -9.91 -22.48 7.20
N TYR A 204 -9.66 -22.36 5.89
CA TYR A 204 -10.65 -21.86 4.93
C TYR A 204 -11.48 -22.99 4.33
N ASP A 205 -12.77 -22.73 4.15
CA ASP A 205 -13.70 -23.63 3.49
C ASP A 205 -14.80 -22.87 2.74
N VAL A 206 -15.56 -23.60 1.92
CA VAL A 206 -16.67 -23.07 1.11
C VAL A 206 -18.02 -23.13 1.83
N ASN A 207 -18.99 -22.36 1.34
CA ASN A 207 -20.40 -22.35 1.77
C ASN A 207 -20.66 -22.09 3.26
N ILE A 208 -19.88 -21.16 3.84
CA ILE A 208 -20.07 -20.76 5.23
C ILE A 208 -21.21 -19.72 5.35
N THR A 209 -22.38 -20.17 5.79
CA THR A 209 -23.62 -19.35 5.86
C THR A 209 -23.56 -18.18 6.85
N SER A 210 -22.68 -18.26 7.87
CA SER A 210 -22.49 -17.25 8.92
C SER A 210 -21.32 -16.30 8.65
N ALA A 211 -20.83 -16.23 7.41
CA ALA A 211 -19.67 -15.41 7.03
C ALA A 211 -20.05 -14.30 6.04
N PRO A 212 -19.26 -13.20 5.98
CA PRO A 212 -19.48 -12.13 5.00
C PRO A 212 -19.19 -12.56 3.56
N LEU A 213 -18.43 -13.66 3.37
CA LEU A 213 -18.03 -14.24 2.09
C LEU A 213 -18.28 -15.75 2.10
N GLN A 214 -18.55 -16.33 0.93
CA GLN A 214 -18.80 -17.76 0.78
C GLN A 214 -17.56 -18.63 1.02
N CYS A 215 -16.36 -18.10 0.76
CA CYS A 215 -15.07 -18.73 1.08
C CYS A 215 -14.47 -18.01 2.30
N TYR A 216 -14.52 -18.65 3.48
CA TYR A 216 -14.12 -18.03 4.74
C TYR A 216 -13.63 -19.04 5.80
N GLY A 217 -13.19 -18.54 6.95
CA GLY A 217 -12.80 -19.37 8.09
C GLY A 217 -13.95 -20.25 8.58
N LYS A 218 -13.74 -21.57 8.55
CA LYS A 218 -14.76 -22.59 8.84
C LYS A 218 -15.33 -22.54 10.26
N ASN A 219 -14.43 -22.38 11.24
CA ASN A 219 -14.77 -22.37 12.67
C ASN A 219 -14.36 -21.04 13.32
N VAL A 220 -14.95 -20.72 14.47
CA VAL A 220 -14.62 -19.49 15.25
C VAL A 220 -13.13 -19.39 15.55
N VAL A 221 -12.49 -20.50 15.96
CA VAL A 221 -11.04 -20.55 16.21
C VAL A 221 -10.24 -20.22 14.95
N CYS A 222 -10.64 -20.75 13.79
CA CYS A 222 -9.99 -20.46 12.53
C CYS A 222 -10.16 -18.99 12.14
N ARG A 223 -11.35 -18.41 12.35
CA ARG A 223 -11.59 -16.97 12.12
C ARG A 223 -10.70 -16.13 13.03
N PHE A 224 -10.68 -16.43 14.32
CA PHE A 224 -9.83 -15.73 15.29
C PHE A 224 -8.37 -15.79 14.88
N LEU A 225 -7.83 -16.97 14.61
CA LEU A 225 -6.45 -17.14 14.19
C LEU A 225 -6.14 -16.34 12.92
N THR A 226 -6.96 -16.51 11.86
CA THR A 226 -6.67 -15.93 10.55
C THR A 226 -6.88 -14.42 10.50
N ASP A 227 -7.97 -13.92 11.09
CA ASP A 227 -8.31 -12.50 11.09
C ASP A 227 -7.41 -11.71 12.05
N PHE A 228 -7.07 -12.29 13.21
CA PHE A 228 -6.13 -11.67 14.16
C PHE A 228 -4.71 -11.64 13.59
N THR A 229 -4.21 -12.75 13.02
CA THR A 229 -2.89 -12.78 12.37
C THR A 229 -2.81 -11.76 11.23
N TYR A 230 -3.87 -11.62 10.43
CA TYR A 230 -3.91 -10.62 9.39
C TYR A 230 -3.86 -9.19 9.95
N ALA A 231 -4.78 -8.85 10.86
CA ALA A 231 -4.88 -7.51 11.41
C ALA A 231 -3.59 -7.11 12.13
N THR A 232 -3.05 -7.97 12.98
CA THR A 232 -1.86 -7.68 13.77
C THR A 232 -0.57 -7.79 12.95
N ILE A 233 -0.25 -8.97 12.43
CA ILE A 233 1.06 -9.25 11.84
C ILE A 233 1.19 -8.68 10.42
N THR A 234 0.10 -8.61 9.66
CA THR A 234 0.17 -8.13 8.27
C THR A 234 -0.08 -6.64 8.13
N VAL A 235 -1.02 -6.07 8.88
CA VAL A 235 -1.35 -4.65 8.76
C VAL A 235 -0.67 -3.84 9.86
N LEU A 236 -1.02 -4.06 11.12
CA LEU A 236 -0.62 -3.16 12.21
C LEU A 236 0.89 -3.20 12.49
N SER A 237 1.52 -4.37 12.55
CA SER A 237 2.96 -4.49 12.85
C SER A 237 3.85 -3.81 11.80
N PRO A 238 3.69 -4.05 10.48
CA PRO A 238 4.41 -3.30 9.46
C PRO A 238 4.18 -1.79 9.53
N LEU A 239 2.94 -1.35 9.75
CA LEU A 239 2.61 0.08 9.87
C LEU A 239 3.30 0.73 11.08
N LEU A 240 3.29 0.07 12.24
CA LEU A 240 4.00 0.55 13.43
C LEU A 240 5.51 0.68 13.18
N ILE A 241 6.12 -0.34 12.56
CA ILE A 241 7.54 -0.32 12.17
C ILE A 241 7.81 0.84 11.19
N MET A 242 6.99 0.98 10.15
CA MET A 242 7.12 2.04 9.16
C MET A 242 7.02 3.43 9.78
N CYS A 243 6.09 3.64 10.71
CA CYS A 243 5.95 4.91 11.44
C CYS A 243 7.17 5.19 12.33
N ILE A 244 7.60 4.22 13.14
CA ILE A 244 8.75 4.38 14.05
C ILE A 244 10.02 4.70 13.27
N PHE A 245 10.41 3.85 12.31
CA PHE A 245 11.63 4.07 11.54
C PHE A 245 11.53 5.24 10.57
N GLY A 246 10.33 5.55 10.08
CA GLY A 246 10.06 6.75 9.29
C GLY A 246 10.34 8.04 10.08
N LEU A 247 9.81 8.15 11.29
CA LEU A 247 10.03 9.30 12.18
C LEU A 247 11.49 9.44 12.59
N ILE A 248 12.16 8.34 12.96
CA ILE A 248 13.59 8.36 13.30
C ILE A 248 14.43 8.81 12.09
N THR A 249 14.10 8.32 10.89
CA THR A 249 14.77 8.72 9.65
C THR A 249 14.64 10.23 9.41
N ILE A 250 13.45 10.81 9.63
CA ILE A 250 13.23 12.26 9.51
C ILE A 250 14.07 13.03 10.52
N SER A 251 14.10 12.57 11.77
CA SER A 251 14.89 13.17 12.85
C SER A 251 16.39 13.22 12.50
N ASN A 252 16.96 12.09 12.06
CA ASN A 252 18.37 11.99 11.67
C ASN A 252 18.74 12.96 10.53
N ILE A 253 17.85 13.14 9.55
CA ILE A 253 18.09 14.06 8.43
C ILE A 253 18.07 15.51 8.88
N ARG A 254 17.10 15.88 9.74
CA ARG A 254 17.01 17.24 10.27
C ARG A 254 18.26 17.59 11.07
N HIS A 255 18.73 16.65 11.89
CA HIS A 255 19.98 16.77 12.62
C HIS A 255 21.18 16.99 11.67
N HIS A 256 21.30 16.17 10.61
CA HIS A 256 22.34 16.33 9.61
C HIS A 256 22.26 17.63 8.81
N TYR A 257 21.06 18.16 8.57
CA TYR A 257 20.88 19.44 7.92
C TYR A 257 21.39 20.59 8.80
N TYR A 258 21.02 20.56 10.09
CA TYR A 258 21.47 21.54 11.09
C TYR A 258 22.99 21.56 11.25
N GLU A 259 23.63 20.40 11.43
CA GLU A 259 25.09 20.31 11.54
C GLU A 259 25.80 20.84 10.29
N ARG A 260 25.28 20.53 9.10
CA ARG A 260 25.86 21.02 7.83
C ARG A 260 25.68 22.52 7.67
N ALA A 261 24.57 23.09 8.12
CA ALA A 261 24.36 24.53 8.09
C ALA A 261 25.35 25.25 9.00
N LEU A 262 25.63 24.71 10.19
CA LEU A 262 26.65 25.24 11.11
C LEU A 262 28.05 25.16 10.51
N LYS A 263 28.46 23.99 9.99
CA LYS A 263 29.78 23.82 9.36
C LYS A 263 29.99 24.73 8.15
N ARG A 264 28.94 24.97 7.35
CA ARG A 264 29.01 25.92 6.21
C ARG A 264 29.22 27.36 6.64
N LYS A 265 28.70 27.77 7.80
CA LYS A 265 28.98 29.10 8.36
C LYS A 265 30.43 29.21 8.83
N ALA A 266 30.99 28.14 9.38
CA ALA A 266 32.38 28.10 9.85
C ALA A 266 33.44 28.02 8.72
N PHE A 267 33.14 27.36 7.58
CA PHE A 267 34.13 27.01 6.55
C PHE A 267 34.17 27.95 5.33
N LYS A 268 33.83 29.23 5.48
CA LYS A 268 33.82 30.23 4.38
C LYS A 268 35.23 30.64 3.88
N VAL A 269 36.28 29.88 4.21
CA VAL A 269 37.69 30.27 3.96
C VAL A 269 38.41 29.19 3.13
N ASN A 270 39.06 29.66 2.05
CA ASN A 270 40.03 29.01 1.16
C ASN A 270 39.54 28.43 -0.21
N PRO A 271 39.79 29.13 -1.35
CA PRO A 271 39.23 28.83 -2.66
C PRO A 271 40.10 27.97 -3.63
N ASN A 272 41.28 27.47 -3.25
CA ASN A 272 42.32 27.11 -4.24
C ASN A 272 42.38 25.67 -4.82
N ASN A 273 41.51 24.71 -4.48
CA ASN A 273 41.59 23.34 -5.05
C ASN A 273 40.27 22.89 -5.71
N LYS A 274 40.11 23.07 -7.04
CA LYS A 274 38.79 22.96 -7.74
C LYS A 274 38.62 21.87 -8.82
N THR A 275 39.65 21.19 -9.31
CA THR A 275 39.54 20.43 -10.58
C THR A 275 39.20 18.94 -10.41
N THR A 276 39.85 18.18 -9.52
CA THR A 276 39.60 16.73 -9.35
C THR A 276 38.32 16.41 -8.55
N PHE A 277 37.81 17.36 -7.76
CA PHE A 277 36.60 17.21 -6.94
C PHE A 277 35.27 17.21 -7.73
N LYS A 278 35.28 17.64 -9.01
CA LYS A 278 34.05 17.83 -9.80
C LYS A 278 33.36 16.52 -10.19
N PHE A 279 34.09 15.47 -10.57
CA PHE A 279 33.46 14.25 -11.10
C PHE A 279 32.81 13.38 -10.00
N VAL A 280 33.52 13.16 -8.88
CA VAL A 280 33.01 12.43 -7.69
C VAL A 280 31.80 13.14 -7.08
N SER A 281 31.79 14.48 -7.09
CA SER A 281 30.68 15.26 -6.54
C SER A 281 29.41 15.21 -7.40
N VAL A 282 29.51 15.07 -8.73
CA VAL A 282 28.35 14.91 -9.62
C VAL A 282 27.63 13.59 -9.37
N GLN A 283 28.37 12.47 -9.34
CA GLN A 283 27.77 11.15 -9.09
C GLN A 283 27.18 11.03 -7.68
N GLN A 284 27.85 11.60 -6.66
CA GLN A 284 27.30 11.69 -5.30
C GLN A 284 26.06 12.59 -5.23
N ARG A 285 26.00 13.68 -6.00
CA ARG A 285 24.84 14.58 -6.05
C ARG A 285 23.62 13.88 -6.67
N GLN A 286 23.83 13.07 -7.70
CA GLN A 286 22.78 12.26 -8.31
C GLN A 286 22.23 11.20 -7.34
N ARG A 287 23.10 10.44 -6.66
CA ARG A 287 22.67 9.47 -5.63
C ARG A 287 21.85 10.13 -4.52
N ARG A 288 22.31 11.27 -3.99
CA ARG A 288 21.57 12.04 -2.96
C ARG A 288 20.20 12.52 -3.44
N ARG A 289 20.04 12.85 -4.73
CA ARG A 289 18.74 13.22 -5.30
C ARG A 289 17.80 12.02 -5.29
N ILE A 290 18.26 10.87 -5.77
CA ILE A 290 17.50 9.61 -5.77
C ILE A 290 17.10 9.21 -4.34
N ASP A 291 18.00 9.32 -3.36
CA ASP A 291 17.68 8.96 -1.97
C ASP A 291 16.72 9.93 -1.27
N ARG A 292 16.69 11.20 -1.66
CA ARG A 292 15.65 12.13 -1.17
C ARG A 292 14.31 11.80 -1.79
N TYR A 293 14.30 11.54 -3.08
CA TYR A 293 13.13 11.14 -3.84
C TYR A 293 12.47 9.87 -3.27
N LEU A 294 13.22 8.76 -3.18
CA LEU A 294 12.71 7.48 -2.68
C LEU A 294 12.12 7.60 -1.28
N ARG A 295 12.71 8.45 -0.43
CA ARG A 295 12.22 8.69 0.93
C ARG A 295 10.91 9.45 0.95
N HIS A 296 10.79 10.50 0.12
CA HIS A 296 9.56 11.29 0.04
C HIS A 296 8.40 10.42 -0.43
N VAL A 297 8.63 9.67 -1.51
CA VAL A 297 7.66 8.72 -2.04
C VAL A 297 7.29 7.64 -1.04
N LEU A 298 8.27 7.08 -0.30
CA LEU A 298 8.04 6.11 0.76
C LEU A 298 7.14 6.67 1.87
N PHE A 299 7.37 7.91 2.29
CA PHE A 299 6.55 8.56 3.32
C PHE A 299 5.09 8.69 2.86
N ILE A 300 4.87 9.19 1.65
CA ILE A 300 3.52 9.32 1.09
C ILE A 300 2.85 7.95 0.97
N GLN A 301 3.59 6.94 0.50
CA GLN A 301 3.10 5.57 0.41
C GLN A 301 2.65 5.03 1.78
N ILE A 302 3.39 5.28 2.86
CA ILE A 302 3.00 4.84 4.22
C ILE A 302 1.67 5.48 4.65
N VAL A 303 1.48 6.77 4.37
CA VAL A 303 0.24 7.49 4.71
C VAL A 303 -0.95 6.88 3.98
N PHE A 304 -0.87 6.75 2.66
CA PHE A 304 -1.95 6.15 1.86
C PHE A 304 -2.20 4.68 2.23
N LEU A 305 -1.14 3.90 2.45
CA LEU A 305 -1.25 2.52 2.88
C LEU A 305 -1.98 2.42 4.22
N SER A 306 -1.67 3.29 5.18
CA SER A 306 -2.35 3.32 6.49
C SER A 306 -3.83 3.62 6.35
N ILE A 307 -4.18 4.69 5.63
CA ILE A 307 -5.57 5.12 5.41
C ILE A 307 -6.40 4.01 4.77
N LEU A 308 -5.84 3.31 3.78
CA LEU A 308 -6.57 2.33 2.99
C LEU A 308 -6.65 0.94 3.62
N THR A 309 -5.75 0.59 4.56
CA THR A 309 -5.66 -0.79 5.08
C THR A 309 -6.08 -0.95 6.54
N VAL A 310 -5.92 0.09 7.36
CA VAL A 310 -6.38 0.08 8.77
C VAL A 310 -7.89 -0.19 8.89
N PRO A 311 -8.78 0.39 8.06
CA PRO A 311 -10.21 0.09 8.14
C PRO A 311 -10.52 -1.40 8.00
N GLN A 312 -9.80 -2.12 7.14
CA GLN A 312 -9.97 -3.56 6.99
C GLN A 312 -9.48 -4.33 8.23
N ALA A 313 -8.36 -3.92 8.84
CA ALA A 313 -7.87 -4.55 10.07
C ALA A 313 -8.90 -4.40 11.21
N ILE A 314 -9.50 -3.21 11.34
CA ILE A 314 -10.56 -2.94 12.33
C ILE A 314 -11.79 -3.80 12.06
N GLU A 315 -12.24 -3.84 10.81
CA GLU A 315 -13.38 -4.65 10.39
C GLU A 315 -13.16 -6.14 10.71
N LYS A 316 -11.98 -6.68 10.39
CA LYS A 316 -11.63 -8.08 10.66
C LYS A 316 -11.68 -8.44 12.15
N ILE A 317 -11.18 -7.54 13.00
CA ILE A 317 -11.26 -7.69 14.46
C ILE A 317 -12.73 -7.63 14.89
N TYR A 318 -13.50 -6.66 14.41
CA TYR A 318 -14.92 -6.51 14.71
C TYR A 318 -15.73 -7.76 14.32
N THR A 319 -15.55 -8.29 13.11
CA THR A 319 -16.22 -9.50 12.62
C THR A 319 -15.94 -10.70 13.49
N THR A 320 -14.70 -10.84 13.95
CA THR A 320 -14.28 -11.93 14.83
C THR A 320 -14.91 -11.82 16.21
N LEU A 321 -14.89 -10.63 16.82
CA LEU A 321 -15.43 -10.41 18.16
C LEU A 321 -16.95 -10.49 18.22
N THR A 322 -17.64 -10.17 17.12
CA THR A 322 -19.11 -10.16 17.03
C THR A 322 -19.70 -11.40 16.38
N VAL A 323 -18.97 -12.53 16.37
CA VAL A 323 -19.44 -13.76 15.71
C VAL A 323 -20.64 -14.41 16.40
N ASN A 324 -20.74 -14.27 17.74
CA ASN A 324 -21.81 -14.87 18.55
C ASN A 324 -22.99 -13.92 18.79
N THR A 325 -22.94 -12.69 18.26
CA THR A 325 -24.04 -11.74 18.45
C THR A 325 -25.10 -11.96 17.39
N LYS A 326 -26.38 -12.03 17.81
CA LYS A 326 -27.52 -12.09 16.89
C LYS A 326 -27.60 -10.74 16.16
N LYS A 327 -27.55 -10.77 14.83
CA LYS A 327 -27.61 -9.59 13.96
C LYS A 327 -28.93 -9.59 13.21
N SER A 328 -29.57 -8.42 13.09
CA SER A 328 -30.75 -8.26 12.24
C SER A 328 -30.36 -8.37 10.75
N SER A 329 -31.33 -8.63 9.87
CA SER A 329 -31.10 -8.70 8.42
C SER A 329 -30.42 -7.42 7.89
N LEU A 330 -30.94 -6.25 8.27
CA LEU A 330 -30.34 -4.96 7.92
C LEU A 330 -28.89 -4.84 8.37
N HIS A 331 -28.59 -5.22 9.62
CA HIS A 331 -27.23 -5.15 10.16
C HIS A 331 -26.28 -6.08 9.41
N MET A 332 -26.74 -7.27 9.01
CA MET A 332 -25.95 -8.19 8.19
C MET A 332 -25.66 -7.63 6.80
N THR A 333 -26.64 -6.99 6.15
CA THR A 333 -26.45 -6.39 4.81
C THR A 333 -25.48 -5.22 4.86
N ILE A 334 -25.63 -4.30 5.82
CA ILE A 334 -24.69 -3.19 6.04
C ILE A 334 -23.28 -3.74 6.30
N HIS A 335 -23.17 -4.75 7.15
CA HIS A 335 -21.89 -5.35 7.50
C HIS A 335 -21.19 -5.97 6.29
N LYS A 336 -21.92 -6.72 5.44
CA LYS A 336 -21.37 -7.28 4.19
C LYS A 336 -20.93 -6.18 3.22
N PHE A 337 -21.70 -5.10 3.12
CA PHE A 337 -21.32 -3.95 2.29
C PHE A 337 -20.01 -3.31 2.77
N ILE A 338 -19.93 -2.98 4.06
CA ILE A 338 -18.71 -2.40 4.68
C ILE A 338 -17.51 -3.33 4.49
N TYR A 339 -17.69 -4.63 4.75
CA TYR A 339 -16.64 -5.65 4.55
C TYR A 339 -16.06 -5.58 3.13
N ASN A 340 -16.92 -5.62 2.12
CA ASN A 340 -16.50 -5.58 0.72
C ASN A 340 -15.83 -4.26 0.36
N PHE A 341 -16.37 -3.14 0.86
CA PHE A 341 -15.79 -1.82 0.65
C PHE A 341 -14.36 -1.73 1.19
N VAL A 342 -14.14 -2.03 2.49
CA VAL A 342 -12.80 -1.94 3.10
C VAL A 342 -11.82 -2.96 2.50
N LEU A 343 -12.31 -4.13 2.10
CA LEU A 343 -11.52 -5.12 1.38
C LEU A 343 -11.04 -4.57 0.02
N LEU A 344 -11.89 -3.86 -0.72
CA LEU A 344 -11.50 -3.25 -2.00
C LEU A 344 -10.53 -2.09 -1.81
N LEU A 345 -10.64 -1.31 -0.73
CA LEU A 345 -9.62 -0.32 -0.37
C LEU A 345 -8.22 -0.93 -0.22
N THR A 346 -8.12 -2.15 0.29
CA THR A 346 -6.80 -2.81 0.42
C THR A 346 -6.23 -3.28 -0.91
N TYR A 347 -7.07 -3.66 -1.87
CA TYR A 347 -6.60 -3.92 -3.24
C TYR A 347 -6.19 -2.63 -3.95
N LEU A 348 -6.92 -1.54 -3.69
CA LEU A 348 -6.54 -0.21 -4.16
C LEU A 348 -5.17 0.19 -3.60
N ALA A 349 -4.91 -0.06 -2.31
CA ALA A 349 -3.59 0.16 -1.71
C ALA A 349 -2.47 -0.63 -2.41
N SER A 350 -2.72 -1.86 -2.86
CA SER A 350 -1.79 -2.65 -3.67
C SER A 350 -1.61 -2.13 -5.10
N GLY A 351 -2.59 -1.41 -5.65
CA GLY A 351 -2.54 -0.84 -7.01
C GLY A 351 -1.92 0.56 -7.10
N LEU A 352 -1.93 1.31 -5.99
CA LEU A 352 -1.47 2.71 -5.94
C LEU A 352 0.05 2.99 -6.02
N PRO A 353 0.99 2.08 -5.69
CA PRO A 353 2.41 2.45 -5.58
C PRO A 353 2.95 3.20 -6.80
N PHE A 354 2.69 2.71 -8.02
CA PHE A 354 3.13 3.38 -9.25
C PHE A 354 2.61 4.82 -9.39
N TYR A 355 1.33 5.04 -9.11
CA TYR A 355 0.71 6.36 -9.24
C TYR A 355 1.29 7.32 -8.22
N ILE A 356 1.52 6.86 -6.99
CA ILE A 356 2.25 7.65 -5.98
C ILE A 356 3.67 7.97 -6.46
N TYR A 357 4.36 7.00 -7.06
CA TYR A 357 5.76 7.15 -7.47
C TYR A 357 5.91 8.07 -8.68
N THR A 358 4.88 8.15 -9.51
CA THR A 358 4.85 8.97 -10.74
C THR A 358 4.31 10.37 -10.48
N LEU A 359 3.21 10.49 -9.71
CA LEU A 359 2.54 11.76 -9.43
C LEU A 359 3.32 12.53 -8.37
N CYS A 360 3.47 11.97 -7.17
CA CYS A 360 4.15 12.62 -6.03
C CYS A 360 5.67 12.56 -6.11
N GLY A 361 6.18 11.88 -7.13
CA GLY A 361 7.58 11.54 -7.22
C GLY A 361 8.50 12.55 -7.91
N GLY A 362 7.95 13.61 -8.47
CA GLY A 362 8.73 14.56 -9.26
C GLY A 362 9.30 13.97 -10.56
N SER A 363 10.16 14.74 -11.22
CA SER A 363 10.55 14.52 -12.62
C SER A 363 11.41 13.28 -12.88
N ILE A 364 12.06 12.68 -11.87
CA ILE A 364 12.99 11.56 -12.10
C ILE A 364 12.26 10.34 -12.64
N PHE A 365 11.17 9.91 -11.99
CA PHE A 365 10.41 8.74 -12.42
C PHE A 365 9.72 9.00 -13.76
N ARG A 366 9.14 10.20 -13.94
CA ARG A 366 8.54 10.63 -15.21
C ARG A 366 9.55 10.63 -16.36
N ASN A 367 10.75 11.20 -16.15
CA ASN A 367 11.81 11.20 -17.16
C ASN A 367 12.32 9.80 -17.47
N THR A 368 12.39 8.95 -16.45
CA THR A 368 12.82 7.55 -16.59
C THR A 368 11.81 6.74 -17.40
N LEU A 369 10.52 6.94 -17.13
CA LEU A 369 9.41 6.35 -17.88
C LEU A 369 9.39 6.86 -19.32
N LEU A 370 9.48 8.18 -19.53
CA LEU A 370 9.54 8.79 -20.87
C LEU A 370 10.74 8.28 -21.68
N HIS A 371 11.91 8.13 -21.05
CA HIS A 371 13.08 7.58 -21.72
C HIS A 371 12.87 6.11 -22.13
N LEU A 372 12.22 5.32 -21.28
CA LEU A 372 11.90 3.92 -21.58
C LEU A 372 10.86 3.82 -22.71
N LEU A 373 9.82 4.64 -22.69
CA LEU A 373 8.82 4.71 -23.76
C LEU A 373 9.43 5.15 -25.10
N ARG A 374 10.30 6.16 -25.09
CA ARG A 374 11.04 6.59 -26.29
C ARG A 374 11.95 5.50 -26.84
N LYS A 375 12.61 4.72 -25.97
CA LYS A 375 13.43 3.58 -26.40
C LYS A 375 12.60 2.42 -26.97
N MET A 376 11.37 2.24 -26.47
CA MET A 376 10.43 1.22 -26.96
C MET A 376 9.69 1.60 -28.24
N MET A 377 9.72 2.87 -28.65
CA MET A 377 9.18 3.35 -29.92
C MET A 377 10.32 3.86 -30.80
N PRO A 378 11.18 2.98 -31.36
CA PRO A 378 12.39 3.43 -32.03
C PRO A 378 12.11 4.17 -33.34
N ASN A 379 10.93 4.03 -33.94
CA ASN A 379 10.58 4.63 -35.23
C ASN A 379 9.09 4.98 -35.29
N TYR A 380 8.78 6.28 -35.19
CA TYR A 380 7.65 6.89 -35.88
C TYR A 380 8.10 8.30 -36.26
N ASN A 381 8.92 8.36 -37.31
CA ASN A 381 9.15 9.56 -38.10
C ASN A 381 8.30 9.45 -39.36
#